data_AF-A0AA38NUT8-F1
#
_entry.id   AF-A0AA38NUT8-F1
#
_cell.length_a   1.000
_cell.length_b   1.000
_cell.length_c   1.000
_cell.angle_alpha   90.00
_cell.angle_beta   90.00
_cell.angle_gamma   90.00
#
_symmetry.space_group_name_H-M   'P 1'
#
loop_
_entity.id
_entity.type
_entity.pdbx_description
1 polymer ?
#
loop_
_entity_poly.entity_id
_entity_poly.type
_entity_poly.pdbx_seq_one_letter_code
_entity_poly.pdbx_strand_id
1 'polypeptide(L)'
;MASQSQLTGSGMLVKHLSVESFCTLGVGKWLNDEIINHFVEKWCSQSRVRATLGLNTWFSCRHMFQDNRCLLARRAMKQEDERLVERWCRSAAKQQGVSGNWERIFIPINENNTHWYSACINFESKRIDIYDSLREVYLDNERKPTEDKKNFGTMQVCSIEGYGCQPL
;
A
#
# COMPACT_ATOMS: atom_id res chain seq x y z
N MET A 1 25.63 -18.80 -0.37
CA MET A 1 26.20 -18.83 -1.74
C MET A 1 25.25 -18.02 -2.63
N ALA A 2 25.78 -17.02 -3.31
CA ALA A 2 25.00 -16.10 -4.15
C ALA A 2 24.42 -16.85 -5.37
N SER A 3 23.11 -16.75 -5.57
CA SER A 3 22.47 -17.18 -6.81
C SER A 3 22.56 -16.05 -7.83
N GLN A 4 23.32 -16.29 -8.90
CA GLN A 4 23.52 -15.34 -9.99
C GLN A 4 22.27 -15.29 -10.87
N SER A 5 21.64 -14.13 -10.96
CA SER A 5 20.62 -13.85 -11.96
C SER A 5 21.30 -13.56 -13.31
N GLN A 6 21.13 -14.45 -14.29
CA GLN A 6 21.54 -14.21 -15.67
C GLN A 6 20.56 -13.24 -16.36
N LEU A 7 21.14 -12.23 -17.03
CA LEU A 7 20.44 -11.32 -17.94
C LEU A 7 20.43 -11.94 -19.33
N THR A 8 19.24 -12.20 -19.89
CA THR A 8 19.03 -12.32 -21.35
C THR A 8 17.79 -11.52 -21.75
N GLY A 9 17.85 -10.95 -22.96
CA GLY A 9 17.04 -9.83 -23.40
C GLY A 9 15.57 -10.10 -23.70
N SER A 10 14.80 -9.01 -23.67
CA SER A 10 13.47 -8.81 -24.28
C SER A 10 12.48 -9.98 -24.15
N GLY A 11 12.10 -10.28 -22.92
CA GLY A 11 10.98 -11.15 -22.58
C GLY A 11 10.39 -10.70 -21.25
N MET A 12 9.10 -10.43 -21.25
CA MET A 12 8.28 -10.00 -20.11
C MET A 12 8.72 -10.69 -18.80
N LEU A 13 9.20 -9.91 -17.83
CA LEU A 13 9.66 -10.43 -16.54
C LEU A 13 8.45 -10.92 -15.76
N VAL A 14 8.06 -12.17 -15.95
CA VAL A 14 7.09 -12.82 -15.07
C VAL A 14 7.79 -12.89 -13.71
N LYS A 15 7.37 -12.03 -12.76
CA LYS A 15 7.76 -12.20 -11.35
C LYS A 15 7.25 -13.58 -10.92
N HIS A 16 8.17 -14.53 -10.84
CA HIS A 16 7.87 -15.87 -10.35
C HIS A 16 7.57 -15.77 -8.85
N LEU A 17 6.36 -16.16 -8.46
CA LEU A 17 6.03 -16.43 -7.06
C LEU A 17 6.88 -17.62 -6.60
N SER A 18 7.58 -17.47 -5.47
CA SER A 18 8.28 -18.59 -4.85
C SER A 18 7.29 -19.64 -4.35
N VAL A 19 7.70 -20.92 -4.41
CA VAL A 19 6.88 -22.04 -3.92
C VAL A 19 6.55 -21.87 -2.43
N GLU A 20 7.50 -21.38 -1.64
CA GLU A 20 7.32 -21.08 -0.23
C GLU A 20 6.22 -20.05 -0.01
N SER A 21 6.26 -18.94 -0.74
CA SER A 21 5.23 -17.92 -0.69
C SER A 21 3.88 -18.45 -1.16
N PHE A 22 3.84 -19.24 -2.23
CA PHE A 22 2.60 -19.85 -2.72
C PHE A 22 1.93 -20.74 -1.66
N CYS A 23 2.72 -21.47 -0.86
CA CYS A 23 2.21 -22.28 0.24
C CYS A 23 1.53 -21.46 1.36
N THR A 24 1.74 -20.14 1.42
CA THR A 24 1.03 -19.26 2.38
C THR A 24 -0.44 -19.07 2.04
N LEU A 25 -0.90 -19.44 0.84
CA LEU A 25 -2.32 -19.47 0.48
C LEU A 25 -3.10 -20.61 1.15
N GLY A 26 -2.42 -21.52 1.84
CA GLY A 26 -3.07 -22.64 2.55
C GLY A 26 -4.04 -22.17 3.64
N VAL A 27 -5.02 -23.02 3.97
CA VAL A 27 -6.01 -22.72 5.01
C VAL A 27 -5.33 -22.42 6.34
N GLY A 28 -5.70 -21.31 6.97
CA GLY A 28 -5.15 -20.87 8.27
C GLY A 28 -3.70 -20.37 8.22
N LYS A 29 -3.10 -20.24 7.04
CA LYS A 29 -1.75 -19.68 6.88
C LYS A 29 -1.82 -18.16 6.80
N TRP A 30 -0.78 -17.51 7.32
CA TRP A 30 -0.61 -16.07 7.19
C TRP A 30 -0.01 -15.75 5.82
N LEU A 31 -0.71 -14.92 5.04
CA LEU A 31 -0.21 -14.45 3.74
C LEU A 31 1.04 -13.60 3.97
N ASN A 32 2.06 -13.82 3.14
CA ASN A 32 3.26 -12.99 3.16
C ASN A 32 3.21 -11.86 2.13
N ASP A 33 4.20 -10.97 2.21
CA ASP A 33 4.33 -9.81 1.32
C ASP A 33 4.38 -10.20 -0.16
N GLU A 34 5.01 -11.32 -0.50
CA GLU A 34 5.17 -11.73 -1.90
C GLU A 34 3.80 -12.03 -2.55
N ILE A 35 2.93 -12.75 -1.83
CA ILE A 35 1.58 -13.06 -2.31
C ILE A 35 0.71 -11.81 -2.39
N ILE A 36 0.71 -10.97 -1.37
CA ILE A 36 -0.08 -9.72 -1.36
C ILE A 36 0.37 -8.79 -2.49
N ASN A 37 1.68 -8.58 -2.63
CA ASN A 37 2.22 -7.72 -3.69
C ASN A 37 1.92 -8.26 -5.09
N HIS A 38 1.99 -9.58 -5.28
CA HIS A 38 1.62 -10.20 -6.55
C HIS A 38 0.13 -10.00 -6.85
N PHE A 39 -0.75 -10.19 -5.86
CA PHE A 39 -2.19 -10.00 -6.03
C PHE A 39 -2.52 -8.54 -6.40
N VAL A 40 -1.95 -7.56 -5.69
CA VAL A 40 -2.16 -6.14 -5.98
C VAL A 40 -1.68 -5.77 -7.39
N GLU A 41 -0.50 -6.24 -7.80
CA GLU A 41 0.03 -6.01 -9.14
C GLU A 41 -0.88 -6.59 -10.23
N LYS A 42 -1.35 -7.83 -10.06
CA LYS A 42 -2.27 -8.49 -10.99
C LYS A 42 -3.64 -7.83 -11.03
N TRP A 43 -4.20 -7.49 -9.88
CA TRP A 43 -5.51 -6.85 -9.81
C TRP A 43 -5.50 -5.47 -10.47
N CYS A 44 -4.48 -4.65 -10.20
CA CYS A 44 -4.37 -3.32 -10.77
C CYS A 44 -4.07 -3.36 -12.29
N SER A 45 -3.24 -4.30 -12.75
CA SER A 45 -2.98 -4.46 -14.19
C SER A 45 -4.17 -4.97 -14.99
N GLN A 46 -5.10 -5.70 -14.36
CA GLN A 46 -6.31 -6.24 -15.01
C GLN A 46 -7.53 -5.34 -14.85
N SER A 47 -7.53 -4.40 -13.89
CA SER A 47 -8.63 -3.48 -13.64
C SER A 47 -8.78 -2.49 -14.80
N ARG A 48 -9.66 -2.81 -15.74
CA ARG A 48 -9.99 -1.93 -16.89
C ARG A 48 -10.95 -0.80 -16.55
N VAL A 49 -11.59 -0.87 -15.37
CA VAL A 49 -12.77 -0.06 -15.04
C VAL A 49 -12.39 1.25 -14.34
N ARG A 50 -11.26 1.30 -13.62
CA ARG A 50 -10.78 2.48 -12.90
C ARG A 50 -9.25 2.47 -12.88
N ALA A 51 -8.64 3.59 -13.25
CA ALA A 51 -7.19 3.77 -13.20
C ALA A 51 -6.70 3.75 -11.74
N THR A 52 -6.50 2.56 -11.20
CA THR A 52 -6.06 2.32 -9.82
C THR A 52 -4.60 1.93 -9.84
N LEU A 53 -3.76 2.69 -9.15
CA LEU A 53 -2.36 2.38 -8.96
C LEU A 53 -2.19 1.55 -7.68
N GLY A 54 -1.68 0.33 -7.80
CA GLY A 54 -1.33 -0.47 -6.65
C GLY A 54 0.10 -0.17 -6.19
N LEU A 55 0.29 0.15 -4.92
CA LEU A 55 1.62 0.18 -4.30
C LEU A 55 1.89 -1.14 -3.58
N ASN A 56 3.16 -1.38 -3.23
CA ASN A 56 3.58 -2.60 -2.55
C ASN A 56 3.79 -2.36 -1.05
N THR A 57 3.93 -3.45 -0.30
CA THR A 57 4.11 -3.40 1.17
C THR A 57 5.44 -2.77 1.58
N TRP A 58 6.44 -2.76 0.70
CA TRP A 58 7.68 -2.02 0.95
C TRP A 58 7.45 -0.52 0.94
N PHE A 59 6.63 -0.01 0.01
CA PHE A 59 6.27 1.40 -0.05
C PHE A 59 5.63 1.86 1.27
N SER A 60 4.64 1.10 1.76
CA SER A 60 3.97 1.44 3.02
C SER A 60 4.96 1.47 4.19
N CYS A 61 5.74 0.39 4.37
CA CYS A 61 6.70 0.28 5.47
C CYS A 61 7.80 1.35 5.43
N ARG A 62 8.27 1.72 4.24
CA ARG A 62 9.39 2.66 4.09
C ARG A 62 8.96 4.13 4.14
N HIS A 63 7.85 4.46 3.48
CA HIS A 63 7.51 5.85 3.17
C HIS A 63 6.37 6.39 4.01
N MET A 64 5.41 5.56 4.41
CA MET A 64 4.28 6.03 5.22
C MET A 64 4.59 5.97 6.72
N PHE A 65 5.48 5.07 7.12
CA PHE A 65 5.67 4.67 8.51
C PHE A 65 7.10 4.83 9.00
N GLN A 66 7.28 5.07 10.30
CA GLN A 66 8.59 5.10 10.96
C GLN A 66 8.94 3.72 11.52
N ASP A 67 10.14 3.21 11.22
CA ASP A 67 10.68 1.97 11.80
C ASP A 67 9.75 0.74 11.70
N ASN A 68 9.08 0.55 10.55
CA ASN A 68 8.00 -0.45 10.34
C ASN A 68 6.76 -0.29 11.25
N ARG A 69 6.71 0.75 12.09
CA ARG A 69 5.56 1.02 12.97
C ARG A 69 4.50 1.79 12.19
N CYS A 70 3.47 1.06 11.76
CA CYS A 70 2.41 1.54 10.88
C CYS A 70 1.48 2.61 11.49
N LEU A 71 1.73 2.99 12.75
CA LEU A 71 0.96 3.97 13.53
C LEU A 71 1.67 5.33 13.64
N LEU A 72 2.97 5.38 13.32
CA LEU A 72 3.75 6.60 13.40
C LEU A 72 4.01 7.14 12.01
N ALA A 73 3.24 8.16 11.68
CA ALA A 73 3.47 9.04 10.56
C ALA A 73 4.96 9.41 10.47
N ARG A 74 5.56 9.16 9.30
CA ARG A 74 6.80 9.85 8.97
C ARG A 74 6.46 11.34 9.00
N ARG A 75 7.21 12.13 9.78
CA ARG A 75 7.22 13.61 9.83
C ARG A 75 6.76 14.25 8.50
N ALA A 76 6.29 15.50 8.54
CA ALA A 76 5.97 16.28 7.34
C ALA A 76 6.92 15.99 6.17
N MET A 77 6.35 15.56 5.04
CA MET A 77 7.13 15.11 3.88
C MET A 77 7.98 16.27 3.38
N LYS A 78 9.28 16.00 3.16
CA LYS A 78 10.17 16.97 2.52
C LYS A 78 10.13 16.80 1.01
N GLN A 79 10.64 17.78 0.27
CA GLN A 79 10.74 17.72 -1.19
C GLN A 79 11.54 16.50 -1.69
N GLU A 80 12.51 16.02 -0.91
CA GLU A 80 13.23 14.77 -1.18
C GLU A 80 12.33 13.53 -1.09
N ASP A 81 11.41 13.50 -0.13
CA ASP A 81 10.46 12.40 0.07
C ASP A 81 9.43 12.39 -1.09
N GLU A 82 8.98 13.56 -1.53
CA GLU A 82 8.08 13.72 -2.69
C GLU A 82 8.69 13.14 -3.98
N ARG A 83 9.93 13.50 -4.32
CA ARG A 83 10.62 12.97 -5.51
C ARG A 83 10.80 11.46 -5.46
N LEU A 84 11.02 10.91 -4.27
CA LEU A 84 11.11 9.46 -4.07
C LEU A 84 9.75 8.82 -4.32
N VAL A 85 8.69 9.30 -3.68
CA VAL A 85 7.32 8.81 -3.88
C VAL A 85 6.92 8.86 -5.35
N GLU A 86 7.20 9.97 -6.04
CA GLU A 86 6.93 10.12 -7.47
C GLU A 86 7.63 9.04 -8.31
N ARG A 87 8.92 8.80 -8.06
CA ARG A 87 9.70 7.76 -8.77
C ARG A 87 9.10 6.38 -8.55
N TRP A 88 8.67 6.08 -7.32
CA TRP A 88 8.04 4.80 -6.99
C TRP A 88 6.69 4.63 -7.67
N CYS A 89 5.83 5.65 -7.63
CA CYS A 89 4.54 5.65 -8.33
C CYS A 89 4.73 5.41 -9.84
N ARG A 90 5.71 6.09 -10.48
CA ARG A 90 6.03 5.89 -11.90
C ARG A 90 6.50 4.46 -12.19
N SER A 91 7.31 3.88 -11.30
CA SER A 91 7.78 2.49 -11.43
C SER A 91 6.63 1.48 -11.32
N ALA A 92 5.74 1.66 -10.33
CA ALA A 92 4.57 0.82 -10.13
C ALA A 92 3.59 0.93 -11.30
N ALA A 93 3.32 2.15 -11.78
CA ALA A 93 2.45 2.40 -12.93
C ALA A 93 2.99 1.70 -14.20
N LYS A 94 4.31 1.80 -14.44
CA LYS A 94 4.97 1.09 -15.55
C LYS A 94 4.83 -0.43 -15.43
N GLN A 95 5.02 -0.99 -14.23
CA GLN A 95 4.88 -2.44 -14.00
C GLN A 95 3.45 -2.92 -14.23
N GLN A 96 2.46 -2.12 -13.83
CA GLN A 96 1.04 -2.47 -13.93
C GLN A 96 0.41 -2.09 -15.28
N GLY A 97 1.15 -1.41 -16.16
CA GLY A 97 0.62 -0.92 -17.44
C GLY A 97 -0.46 0.15 -17.27
N VAL A 98 -0.46 0.87 -16.14
CA VAL A 98 -1.45 1.92 -15.83
C VAL A 98 -0.89 3.27 -16.26
N SER A 99 -1.75 4.11 -16.86
CA SER A 99 -1.40 5.47 -17.28
C SER A 99 -1.10 6.39 -16.09
N GLY A 100 -0.37 7.48 -16.34
CA GLY A 100 0.00 8.51 -15.36
C GLY A 100 -1.15 9.23 -14.66
N ASN A 101 -2.38 9.05 -15.12
CA ASN A 101 -3.59 9.67 -14.58
C ASN A 101 -4.43 8.64 -13.82
N TRP A 102 -3.95 8.23 -12.66
CA TRP A 102 -4.68 7.33 -11.76
C TRP A 102 -5.67 8.11 -10.87
N GLU A 103 -6.87 7.56 -10.69
CA GLU A 103 -7.93 8.14 -9.84
C GLU A 103 -7.81 7.70 -8.38
N ARG A 104 -7.21 6.52 -8.18
CA ARG A 104 -7.11 5.87 -6.87
C ARG A 104 -5.72 5.26 -6.70
N ILE A 105 -5.22 5.27 -5.48
CA ILE A 105 -4.02 4.54 -5.07
C ILE A 105 -4.40 3.54 -4.00
N PHE A 106 -4.12 2.26 -4.25
CA PHE A 106 -4.31 1.18 -3.29
C PHE A 106 -2.98 0.83 -2.62
N ILE A 107 -2.98 0.71 -1.30
CA ILE A 107 -1.77 0.49 -0.50
C ILE A 107 -2.02 -0.65 0.49
N PRO A 108 -1.44 -1.83 0.29
CA PRO A 108 -1.46 -2.89 1.28
C PRO A 108 -0.52 -2.56 2.44
N ILE A 109 -0.96 -2.81 3.67
CA ILE A 109 -0.19 -2.50 4.88
C ILE A 109 -0.07 -3.77 5.73
N ASN A 110 1.18 -4.13 6.03
CA ASN A 110 1.53 -5.20 6.96
C ASN A 110 2.02 -4.59 8.28
N GLU A 111 1.21 -4.65 9.33
CA GLU A 111 1.65 -4.19 10.64
C GLU A 111 2.47 -5.28 11.33
N ASN A 112 3.79 -5.15 11.22
CA ASN A 112 4.77 -6.01 11.89
C ASN A 112 4.55 -7.52 11.68
N ASN A 113 4.00 -7.93 10.52
CA ASN A 113 3.67 -9.33 10.23
C ASN A 113 2.64 -9.94 11.20
N THR A 114 1.78 -9.11 11.78
CA THR A 114 0.73 -9.53 12.74
C THR A 114 -0.68 -9.15 12.29
N HIS A 115 -0.82 -8.13 11.46
CA HIS A 115 -2.12 -7.64 11.00
C HIS A 115 -2.03 -7.09 9.58
N TRP A 116 -2.98 -7.49 8.72
CA TRP A 116 -3.13 -6.99 7.36
C TRP A 116 -4.31 -6.03 7.29
N TYR A 117 -4.08 -4.86 6.73
CA TYR A 117 -5.13 -3.91 6.34
C TYR A 117 -4.68 -3.15 5.10
N SER A 118 -5.51 -2.25 4.60
CA SER A 118 -5.13 -1.42 3.45
C SER A 118 -5.63 0.01 3.56
N ALA A 119 -4.95 0.90 2.84
CA ALA A 119 -5.39 2.26 2.62
C ALA A 119 -5.73 2.45 1.14
N CYS A 120 -6.72 3.30 0.87
CA CYS A 120 -7.04 3.77 -0.47
C CYS A 120 -7.07 5.29 -0.48
N ILE A 121 -6.23 5.90 -1.30
CA ILE A 121 -6.30 7.34 -1.58
C ILE A 121 -7.19 7.51 -2.81
N ASN A 122 -8.33 8.17 -2.64
CA ASN A 122 -9.28 8.45 -3.69
C ASN A 122 -9.25 9.94 -4.03
N PHE A 123 -8.69 10.28 -5.19
CA PHE A 123 -8.53 11.67 -5.64
C PHE A 123 -9.85 12.31 -6.05
N GLU A 124 -10.81 11.52 -6.54
CA GLU A 124 -12.15 11.99 -6.93
C GLU A 124 -12.94 12.46 -5.71
N SER A 125 -12.99 11.63 -4.65
CA SER A 125 -13.69 11.99 -3.42
C SER A 125 -12.83 12.79 -2.43
N LYS A 126 -11.54 13.00 -2.72
CA LYS A 126 -10.55 13.61 -1.82
C LYS A 126 -10.52 12.94 -0.43
N ARG A 127 -10.57 11.61 -0.40
CA ARG A 127 -10.57 10.83 0.85
C ARG A 127 -9.42 9.84 0.90
N ILE A 128 -9.02 9.55 2.13
CA ILE A 128 -8.20 8.38 2.45
C ILE A 128 -9.12 7.43 3.21
N ASP A 129 -9.41 6.29 2.61
CA ASP A 129 -10.23 5.25 3.23
C ASP A 129 -9.31 4.16 3.79
N ILE A 130 -9.56 3.70 5.02
CA ILE A 130 -8.86 2.56 5.63
C ILE A 130 -9.80 1.36 5.64
N TYR A 131 -9.34 0.25 5.06
CA TYR A 131 -10.07 -1.02 5.04
C TYR A 131 -9.37 -2.02 5.96
N ASP A 132 -10.04 -2.35 7.06
CA ASP A 132 -9.56 -3.27 8.08
C ASP A 132 -10.62 -4.35 8.33
N SER A 133 -10.23 -5.62 8.18
CA SER A 133 -11.12 -6.76 8.38
C SER A 133 -11.18 -7.24 9.83
N LEU A 134 -10.31 -6.72 10.72
CA LEU A 134 -10.29 -7.10 12.12
C LEU A 134 -11.34 -6.31 12.90
N ARG A 135 -12.45 -7.00 13.22
CA ARG A 135 -13.63 -6.41 13.88
C ARG A 135 -13.30 -5.66 15.18
N GLU A 136 -12.37 -6.16 15.98
CA GLU A 136 -11.98 -5.53 17.24
C GLU A 136 -11.41 -4.13 16.99
N VAL A 137 -10.53 -3.97 15.99
CA VAL A 137 -9.97 -2.68 15.60
C VAL A 137 -11.06 -1.73 15.09
N TYR A 138 -12.02 -2.25 14.32
CA TYR A 138 -13.17 -1.46 13.86
C TYR A 138 -13.99 -0.91 15.03
N LEU A 139 -14.40 -1.78 15.96
CA LEU A 139 -15.22 -1.39 17.12
C LEU A 139 -14.48 -0.42 18.05
N ASP A 140 -13.18 -0.63 18.23
CA ASP A 140 -12.34 0.26 19.04
C ASP A 140 -12.23 1.64 18.41
N ASN A 141 -12.16 1.74 17.08
CA ASN A 141 -12.09 3.01 16.37
C ASN A 141 -13.45 3.74 16.33
N GLU A 142 -14.56 3.02 16.29
CA GLU A 142 -15.91 3.61 16.25
C GLU A 142 -16.20 4.45 17.51
N ARG A 143 -15.67 4.03 18.65
CA ARG A 143 -15.91 4.65 19.97
C ARG A 143 -14.97 5.82 20.28
N LYS A 144 -13.99 6.08 19.43
CA LYS A 144 -12.92 7.06 19.69
C LYS A 144 -13.13 8.34 18.88
N PRO A 145 -12.82 9.51 19.47
CA PRO A 145 -12.57 10.73 18.70
C PRO A 145 -11.58 10.48 17.57
N THR A 146 -11.66 11.27 16.49
CA THR A 146 -10.87 11.01 15.27
C THR A 146 -9.37 10.98 15.56
N GLU A 147 -8.90 11.89 16.40
CA GLU A 147 -7.51 12.00 16.88
C GLU A 147 -6.99 10.77 17.63
N ASP A 148 -7.89 9.99 18.24
CA ASP A 148 -7.56 8.81 19.04
C ASP A 148 -7.73 7.50 18.27
N LYS A 149 -8.22 7.55 17.03
CA LYS A 149 -8.34 6.36 16.18
C LYS A 149 -6.96 5.80 15.87
N LYS A 150 -6.84 4.47 15.86
CA LYS A 150 -5.58 3.74 15.63
C LYS A 150 -4.81 4.27 14.41
N ASN A 151 -5.52 4.55 13.33
CA ASN A 151 -4.94 4.94 12.04
C ASN A 151 -4.88 6.46 11.81
N PHE A 152 -5.15 7.29 12.84
CA PHE A 152 -5.19 8.75 12.71
C PHE A 152 -3.87 9.33 12.19
N GLY A 153 -2.73 8.89 12.73
CA GLY A 153 -1.41 9.32 12.25
C GLY A 153 -1.20 9.03 10.76
N THR A 154 -1.64 7.86 10.29
CA THR A 154 -1.60 7.50 8.87
C THR A 154 -2.41 8.46 8.00
N MET A 155 -3.60 8.86 8.47
CA MET A 155 -4.47 9.81 7.76
C MET A 155 -3.86 11.22 7.67
N GLN A 156 -3.07 11.63 8.66
CA GLN A 156 -2.39 12.93 8.65
C GLN A 156 -1.26 13.04 7.61
N VAL A 157 -0.48 11.96 7.37
CA VAL A 157 0.64 11.99 6.40
C VAL A 157 0.17 12.26 4.98
N CYS A 158 -1.03 11.79 4.64
CA CYS A 158 -1.61 11.93 3.31
C CYS A 158 -2.54 13.15 3.19
N SER A 159 -2.72 13.93 4.26
CA SER A 159 -3.45 15.20 4.23
C SER A 159 -2.53 16.27 3.65
N ILE A 160 -2.70 16.56 2.35
CA ILE A 160 -2.06 17.69 1.69
C ILE A 160 -2.57 18.96 2.41
N GLU A 161 -1.66 19.76 2.97
CA GLU A 161 -2.01 21.02 3.63
C GLU A 161 -2.87 21.87 2.69
N GLY A 162 -4.14 22.07 3.05
CA GLY A 162 -5.04 22.89 2.25
C GLY A 162 -6.50 22.88 2.69
N TYR A 163 -7.07 21.75 3.12
CA TYR A 163 -8.49 21.70 3.46
C TYR A 163 -8.72 20.74 4.62
N GLY A 164 -9.26 21.28 5.72
CA GLY A 164 -9.46 20.58 6.97
C GLY A 164 -10.27 19.30 6.83
N CYS A 165 -9.91 18.29 7.62
CA CYS A 165 -10.76 17.14 7.90
C CYS A 165 -12.10 17.64 8.45
N GLN A 166 -13.17 17.55 7.66
CA GLN A 166 -14.51 17.53 8.25
C GLN A 166 -14.80 16.10 8.72
N PRO A 167 -15.17 15.92 10.01
CA PRO A 167 -15.66 14.64 10.47
C PRO A 167 -16.97 14.31 9.78
N LEU A 168 -17.19 13.01 9.56
CA LEU A 168 -18.48 12.43 9.14
C LEU A 168 -19.59 12.82 10.11
#